data_AF-A0AAV9DK04-F1
#
_entry.id   AF-A0AAV9DK04-F1
#
_cell.length_a   1.000
_cell.length_b   1.000
_cell.length_c   1.000
_cell.angle_alpha   90.00
_cell.angle_beta   90.00
_cell.angle_gamma   90.00
#
_symmetry.space_group_name_H-M   'P 1'
#
loop_
_entity.id
_entity.type
_entity.pdbx_description
1 polymer ?
#
loop_
_entity_poly.entity_id
_entity_poly.type
_entity_poly.pdbx_seq_one_letter_code
_entity_poly.pdbx_strand_id
1 'polypeptide(L)' 'MSLKSAVDLGIPDVLHRNEGRPVCLSRLASLISIPPNRIDYLRRLMLMLVFKGCFANVSKEGEEE' A
#
# COMPACT_ATOMS: atom_id res chain seq x y z
N MET A 1 7.87 10.27 -10.47
CA MET A 1 7.66 8.88 -10.93
C MET A 1 6.87 8.02 -9.93
N SER A 2 7.14 8.06 -8.62
CA SER A 2 6.50 7.15 -7.64
C SER A 2 4.98 7.27 -7.52
N LEU A 3 4.41 8.49 -7.59
CA LEU A 3 2.95 8.68 -7.55
C LEU A 3 2.28 8.13 -8.82
N LYS A 4 2.85 8.43 -9.99
CA LYS A 4 2.38 7.88 -11.26
C LYS A 4 2.42 6.36 -11.25
N SER A 5 3.51 5.76 -10.77
CA SER A 5 3.61 4.30 -10.61
C SER A 5 2.55 3.72 -9.67
N ALA A 6 2.18 4.41 -8.58
CA ALA A 6 1.12 3.93 -7.71
C ALA A 6 -0.26 3.94 -8.38
N VAL A 7 -0.53 4.96 -9.19
CA VAL A 7 -1.76 5.05 -9.99
C VAL A 7 -1.76 4.00 -11.09
N ASP A 8 -0.65 3.83 -11.81
CA ASP A 8 -0.50 2.82 -12.87
C ASP A 8 -0.62 1.38 -12.31
N LEU A 9 -0.19 1.15 -11.07
CA LEU A 9 -0.36 -0.11 -10.34
C LEU A 9 -1.76 -0.31 -9.75
N GLY A 10 -2.67 0.68 -9.86
CA GLY A 10 -4.02 0.58 -9.34
C GLY A 10 -4.12 0.55 -7.81
N ILE A 11 -3.08 0.99 -7.09
CA ILE A 11 -3.06 1.02 -5.61
C ILE A 11 -4.28 1.79 -5.04
N PRO A 12 -4.62 2.99 -5.55
CA PRO A 12 -5.78 3.73 -5.05
C PRO A 12 -7.11 3.00 -5.26
N ASP A 13 -7.27 2.32 -6.40
CA ASP A 13 -8.50 1.58 -6.73
C ASP A 13 -8.68 0.38 -5.79
N VAL A 14 -7.60 -0.36 -5.53
CA VAL A 14 -7.60 -1.48 -4.58
C VAL A 14 -7.94 -1.03 -3.16
N LEU A 15 -7.39 0.11 -2.72
CA LEU A 15 -7.72 0.70 -1.41
C LEU A 15 -9.18 1.18 -1.35
N HIS A 16 -9.69 1.77 -2.44
CA HIS A 16 -11.08 2.23 -2.52
C HIS A 16 -12.08 1.07 -2.49
N ARG A 17 -11.81 -0.02 -3.22
CA ARG A 17 -12.62 -1.25 -3.19
C ARG A 17 -12.66 -1.92 -1.82
N ASN A 18 -11.66 -1.68 -0.98
CA ASN A 18 -11.62 -2.18 0.39
C ASN A 18 -12.41 -1.31 1.37
N GLU A 19 -13.36 -0.49 0.87
CA GLU A 19 -14.24 0.39 1.64
C GLU A 19 -13.48 1.37 2.56
N GLY A 20 -12.26 1.77 2.16
CA GLY A 20 -11.40 2.64 2.97
C GLY A 20 -10.76 1.97 4.19
N ARG A 21 -10.84 0.64 4.31
CA ARG A 21 -10.14 -0.10 5.37
C ARG A 21 -8.63 -0.21 5.05
N PRO A 22 -7.76 -0.16 6.07
CA PRO A 22 -6.33 -0.36 5.87
C PRO A 22 -6.04 -1.72 5.25
N VAL A 23 -5.15 -1.75 4.25
CA VAL A 23 -4.75 -2.97 3.56
C VAL A 23 -3.31 -3.32 3.93
N CYS A 24 -3.08 -4.54 4.42
CA CYS A 24 -1.73 -5.04 4.68
C CYS A 24 -0.92 -5.10 3.37
N LEU A 25 0.38 -4.80 3.44
CA LEU A 25 1.25 -4.79 2.25
C LEU A 25 1.23 -6.12 1.48
N SER A 26 1.21 -7.26 2.18
CA SER A 26 1.12 -8.58 1.54
C SER A 26 -0.19 -8.78 0.78
N ARG A 27 -1.30 -8.30 1.35
CA ARG A 27 -2.62 -8.36 0.70
C ARG A 27 -2.70 -7.41 -0.49
N LEU A 28 -2.11 -6.23 -0.38
CA LEU A 28 -1.97 -5.28 -1.48
C LEU A 28 -1.15 -5.90 -2.63
N ALA A 29 -0.03 -6.56 -2.32
CA ALA A 29 0.78 -7.25 -3.31
C ALA A 29 0.01 -8.37 -4.02
N SER A 30 -0.80 -9.14 -3.30
CA SER A 30 -1.67 -10.15 -3.91
C SER A 30 -2.74 -9.54 -4.83
N LEU A 31 -3.33 -8.42 -4.43
CA LEU A 31 -4.39 -7.75 -5.20
C LEU A 31 -3.85 -7.11 -6.49
N ILE A 32 -2.61 -6.62 -6.45
CA ILE A 32 -1.93 -6.05 -7.62
C ILE A 32 -1.19 -7.15 -8.43
N SER A 33 -1.23 -8.40 -7.97
CA SER A 33 -0.54 -9.54 -8.59
C SER A 33 0.98 -9.33 -8.73
N ILE A 34 1.59 -8.71 -7.71
CA ILE A 34 3.03 -8.46 -7.69
C ILE A 34 3.76 -9.74 -7.26
N PRO A 35 4.78 -10.19 -8.00
CA PRO A 35 5.55 -11.37 -7.62
C PRO A 35 6.29 -11.11 -6.30
N PRO A 36 6.49 -12.15 -5.46
CA PRO A 36 7.05 -12.00 -4.12
C PRO A 36 8.44 -11.33 -4.11
N ASN A 37 9.22 -11.54 -5.16
CA ASN A 37 10.54 -10.91 -5.37
C ASN A 37 10.50 -9.37 -5.46
N ARG A 38 9.34 -8.75 -5.69
CA ARG A 38 9.17 -7.29 -5.78
C ARG A 38 8.39 -6.68 -4.62
N ILE A 39 8.04 -7.47 -3.59
CA ILE A 39 7.32 -6.97 -2.42
C ILE A 39 8.14 -5.91 -1.67
N ASP A 40 9.46 -6.10 -1.53
CA ASP A 40 10.32 -5.10 -0.90
C ASP A 40 10.38 -3.78 -1.67
N TYR A 41 10.25 -3.83 -2.99
CA TYR A 41 10.14 -2.63 -3.81
C TYR A 41 8.80 -1.93 -3.59
N LEU A 42 7.69 -2.68 -3.56
CA LEU A 42 6.37 -2.15 -3.23
C LEU A 42 6.35 -1.51 -1.83
N ARG A 43 6.99 -2.15 -0.84
CA ARG A 43 7.15 -1.61 0.52
C ARG A 43 7.80 -0.23 0.50
N ARG A 44 8.95 -0.11 -0.17
CA ARG A 44 9.70 1.15 -0.26
C ARG A 44 8.90 2.23 -0.98
N LEU A 45 8.19 1.87 -2.05
CA LEU A 45 7.30 2.78 -2.78
C LEU A 45 6.18 3.29 -1.88
N MET A 46 5.47 2.39 -1.18
CA MET A 46 4.40 2.76 -0.25
C MET A 46 4.91 3.65 0.88
N LEU A 47 6.05 3.31 1.48
CA LEU A 47 6.67 4.15 2.52
C LEU A 47 7.02 5.55 2.00
N MET A 48 7.55 5.68 0.78
CA MET A 48 7.79 6.99 0.17
C MET A 48 6.51 7.78 -0.01
N LEU A 49 5.42 7.14 -0.46
CA LEU A 49 4.15 7.83 -0.67
C LEU A 49 3.46 8.20 0.64
N VAL A 50 3.63 7.40 1.69
CA VAL A 50 3.22 7.75 3.05
C VAL A 50 3.99 8.95 3.55
N PHE A 51 5.32 8.96 3.39
CA PHE A 51 6.16 10.09 3.77
C PHE A 51 5.79 11.37 2.99
N LYS A 52 5.32 11.24 1.75
CA LYS A 52 4.78 12.36 0.95
C LYS A 52 3.38 12.80 1.37
N GLY A 53 2.75 12.13 2.34
CA GLY A 53 1.39 12.44 2.81
C GLY A 53 0.28 12.01 1.85
N CYS A 54 0.58 11.19 0.84
CA CYS A 54 -0.43 10.68 -0.09
C CYS A 54 -1.23 9.51 0.51
N PHE A 55 -0.61 8.74 1.40
CA PHE A 55 -1.24 7.63 2.12
C PHE A 55 -0.91 7.72 3.61
N ALA A 56 -1.75 7.12 4.45
CA ALA A 56 -1.47 6.94 5.87
C ALA A 56 -0.98 5.52 6.12
N ASN A 57 0.08 5.37 6.91
CA ASN A 57 0.43 4.07 7.47
C ASN A 57 -0.36 3.85 8.75
N VAL A 58 -1.22 2.85 8.77
CA VAL A 58 -1.87 2.39 10.00
C VAL A 58 -0.91 1.39 10.64
N SER A 59 0.07 1.89 11.38
CA SER A 59 0.77 1.06 12.36
C SER A 59 -0.29 0.58 13.36
N LYS A 60 -0.34 -0.72 13.63
CA LYS A 60 -1.02 -1.25 14.83
C LYS A 60 -0.32 -0.67 16.06
N GLU A 61 -0.62 0.56 16.42
CA GLU A 61 -0.37 1.13 17.74
C GLU A 61 -1.76 1.15 18.39
N GLY A 62 -2.15 -0.01 18.93
CA GLY A 62 -3.52 -0.30 19.35
C GLY A 62 -3.86 -1.79 19.33
N GLU A 63 -3.01 -2.61 19.95
CA GLU A 63 -3.41 -3.86 20.62
C GLU A 63 -3.05 -3.69 22.11
N GLU A 64 -3.88 -2.92 22.81
CA GLU A 64 -4.20 -3.16 24.22
C GLU A 64 -5.70 -3.46 24.25
N GLU A 65 -6.06 -4.75 24.17
CA GLU A 65 -6.94 -5.45 25.12
C GLU A 65 -6.84 -6.97 24.88
#